data_AF-A0A1I1ZAD6-F1
#
_entry.id   AF-A0A1I1ZAD6-F1
#
_cell.length_a   1.000
_cell.length_b   1.000
_cell.length_c   1.000
_cell.angle_alpha   90.00
_cell.angle_beta   90.00
_cell.angle_gamma   90.00
#
_symmetry.space_group_name_H-M   'P 1'
#
loop_
_entity.id
_entity.type
_entity.pdbx_description
1 polymer ?
#
loop_
_entity_poly.entity_id
_entity_poly.type
_entity_poly.pdbx_seq_one_letter_code
_entity_poly.pdbx_strand_id
1 'polypeptide(L)'
;MLRNLVKFSVTALMTVGALFGSALTASAATSVTAEESSVTAGASDCPQYYVCLWVDADYSEAMYKVPGWEDNQWHRLPNWINNKASSYYNNTEGPVTFGAGEGAAWTVAAGKAESDLWAVFGSWNDSITDVKPLV
;
A
#
# COMPACT_ATOMS: atom_id res chain seq x y z
N MET A 1 -30.05 15.75 -35.50
CA MET A 1 -28.88 16.21 -36.28
C MET A 1 -27.75 15.21 -36.05
N LEU A 2 -27.43 14.44 -37.09
CA LEU A 2 -26.42 13.38 -37.12
C LEU A 2 -25.04 14.01 -37.39
N ARG A 3 -23.99 13.65 -36.65
CA ARG A 3 -22.60 14.00 -37.01
C ARG A 3 -21.71 12.76 -37.03
N ASN A 4 -20.94 12.71 -38.09
CA ASN A 4 -20.26 11.58 -38.75
C ASN A 4 -19.15 10.88 -37.95
N LEU A 5 -18.93 9.62 -38.36
CA LEU A 5 -17.73 8.80 -38.18
C LEU A 5 -16.44 9.54 -38.56
N VAL A 6 -15.36 9.25 -37.82
CA VAL A 6 -14.02 9.10 -38.42
C VAL A 6 -13.34 7.86 -37.83
N LYS A 7 -13.12 6.86 -38.69
CA LYS A 7 -12.22 5.72 -38.45
C LYS A 7 -10.80 6.16 -38.75
N PHE A 8 -9.87 5.92 -37.84
CA PHE A 8 -8.44 5.96 -38.13
C PHE A 8 -7.85 4.57 -37.95
N SER A 9 -7.57 3.92 -39.08
CA SER A 9 -6.63 2.80 -39.15
C SER A 9 -5.27 3.38 -39.54
N VAL A 10 -4.21 3.08 -38.78
CA VAL A 10 -2.83 3.26 -39.23
C VAL A 10 -2.01 2.02 -38.90
N THR A 11 -1.17 1.70 -39.88
CA THR A 11 -0.54 0.44 -40.23
C THR A 11 0.85 0.28 -39.61
N ALA A 12 1.22 -0.99 -39.40
CA ALA A 12 2.56 -1.59 -39.37
C ALA A 12 3.70 -0.88 -38.63
N LEU A 13 4.17 -1.52 -37.56
CA LEU A 13 5.53 -1.33 -37.06
C LEU A 13 6.38 -2.57 -37.40
N MET A 14 7.51 -2.31 -38.04
CA MET A 14 8.44 -3.29 -38.59
C MET A 14 9.21 -4.05 -37.51
N THR A 15 9.42 -5.34 -37.78
CA THR A 15 10.40 -6.23 -37.17
C THR A 15 11.82 -5.65 -37.24
N VAL A 16 12.49 -5.55 -36.10
CA VAL A 16 13.94 -5.43 -35.99
C VAL A 16 14.47 -6.63 -35.21
N GLY A 17 15.20 -7.50 -35.90
CA GLY A 17 16.01 -8.53 -35.26
C GLY A 17 17.35 -7.94 -34.82
N ALA A 18 17.78 -8.31 -33.63
CA ALA A 18 19.16 -8.26 -33.13
C ALA A 18 19.18 -9.12 -31.85
N LEU A 19 19.79 -10.30 -31.86
CA LEU A 19 21.21 -10.57 -31.60
C LEU A 19 21.50 -10.87 -30.11
N PHE A 20 22.27 -11.94 -29.93
CA PHE A 20 22.98 -12.40 -28.73
C PHE A 20 22.16 -13.02 -27.60
N GLY A 21 22.20 -14.36 -27.60
CA GLY A 21 22.07 -15.14 -26.39
C GLY A 21 23.25 -14.91 -25.46
N SER A 22 22.94 -14.78 -24.17
CA SER A 22 23.77 -15.17 -23.04
C SER A 22 22.80 -15.31 -21.87
N ALA A 23 22.58 -16.56 -21.46
CA ALA A 23 21.73 -16.89 -20.33
C ALA A 23 22.33 -16.27 -19.05
N LEU A 24 21.66 -15.26 -18.51
CA LEU A 24 21.90 -14.82 -17.13
C LEU A 24 21.30 -15.88 -16.20
N THR A 25 22.15 -16.59 -15.49
CA THR A 25 21.80 -17.36 -14.30
C THR A 25 21.27 -16.37 -13.26
N ALA A 26 19.95 -16.26 -13.16
CA ALA A 26 19.29 -15.45 -12.14
C ALA A 26 19.25 -16.22 -10.81
N SER A 27 19.64 -15.49 -9.77
CA SER A 27 19.70 -15.87 -8.37
C SER A 27 18.43 -16.56 -7.87
N ALA A 28 18.60 -17.70 -7.20
CA ALA A 28 17.57 -18.26 -6.33
C ALA A 28 17.45 -17.34 -5.10
N ALA A 29 16.59 -16.34 -5.17
CA ALA A 29 16.09 -15.67 -3.98
C ALA A 29 15.10 -16.65 -3.34
N THR A 30 15.49 -17.22 -2.20
CA THR A 30 14.58 -17.92 -1.30
C THR A 30 13.48 -16.93 -0.92
N SER A 31 12.33 -17.05 -1.57
CA SER A 31 11.11 -16.37 -1.20
C SER A 31 10.75 -16.85 0.21
N VAL A 32 11.06 -16.01 1.19
CA VAL A 32 10.38 -16.03 2.48
C VAL A 32 8.90 -15.96 2.16
N THR A 33 8.22 -17.10 2.30
CA THR A 33 6.78 -17.19 2.39
C THR A 33 6.37 -16.39 3.60
N ALA A 34 6.04 -15.10 3.39
CA ALA A 34 5.14 -14.41 4.29
C ALA A 34 3.87 -15.26 4.30
N GLU A 35 3.52 -15.81 5.45
CA GLU A 35 2.25 -16.49 5.64
C GLU A 35 1.14 -15.46 5.41
N GLU A 36 0.60 -15.47 4.20
CA GLU A 36 -0.60 -14.77 3.80
C GLU A 36 -1.78 -15.51 4.45
N SER A 37 -2.07 -15.17 5.72
CA SER A 37 -3.32 -15.58 6.36
C SER A 37 -4.46 -14.77 5.75
N SER A 38 -5.14 -15.37 4.78
CA SER A 38 -6.43 -14.92 4.23
C SER A 38 -7.59 -15.30 5.16
N VAL A 39 -7.47 -14.93 6.43
CA VAL A 39 -8.63 -14.77 7.31
C VAL A 39 -9.08 -13.33 7.11
N THR A 40 -10.36 -13.12 6.81
CA THR A 40 -10.98 -11.78 6.77
C THR A 40 -10.74 -11.11 8.13
N ALA A 41 -9.63 -10.38 8.25
CA ALA A 41 -9.15 -9.81 9.50
C ALA A 41 -9.92 -8.52 9.74
N GLY A 42 -10.81 -8.46 10.72
CA GLY A 42 -11.50 -7.23 11.10
C GLY A 42 -10.65 -6.33 12.00
N ALA A 43 -11.14 -5.14 12.32
CA ALA A 43 -10.46 -4.20 13.23
C ALA A 43 -10.08 -4.84 14.58
N SER A 44 -10.91 -5.76 15.10
CA SER A 44 -10.67 -6.48 16.35
C SER A 44 -9.44 -7.39 16.31
N ASP A 45 -8.96 -7.76 15.12
CA ASP A 45 -7.80 -8.62 14.95
C ASP A 45 -6.48 -7.82 15.02
N CYS A 46 -6.56 -6.49 15.13
CA CYS A 46 -5.40 -5.65 15.37
C CYS A 46 -4.89 -5.79 16.81
N PRO A 47 -3.70 -6.36 17.04
CA PRO A 47 -3.21 -6.59 18.40
C PRO A 47 -3.00 -5.27 19.15
N GLN A 48 -3.09 -5.32 20.48
CA GLN A 48 -2.79 -4.16 21.32
C GLN A 48 -1.37 -3.66 21.07
N TYR A 49 -1.18 -2.34 21.04
CA TYR A 49 0.08 -1.66 20.73
C TYR A 49 0.54 -1.77 19.26
N TYR A 50 -0.39 -1.99 18.34
CA TYR A 50 -0.10 -1.96 16.89
C TYR A 50 -0.99 -0.95 16.15
N VAL A 51 -0.45 -0.43 15.05
CA VAL A 51 -1.23 0.16 13.98
C VAL A 51 -1.39 -0.88 12.88
N CYS A 52 -2.62 -1.17 12.49
CA CYS A 52 -2.92 -2.13 11.45
C CYS A 52 -3.48 -1.41 10.22
N LEU A 53 -3.05 -1.85 9.04
CA LEU A 53 -3.48 -1.34 7.75
C LEU A 53 -4.04 -2.49 6.92
N TRP A 54 -5.13 -2.23 6.21
CA TRP A 54 -5.78 -3.19 5.32
C TRP A 54 -5.80 -2.65 3.90
N VAL A 55 -5.66 -3.57 2.94
CA VAL A 55 -5.73 -3.23 1.50
C VAL A 55 -7.10 -2.66 1.15
N ASP A 56 -8.16 -3.26 1.68
CA ASP A 56 -9.53 -2.83 1.40
C ASP A 56 -10.13 -2.00 2.54
N ALA A 57 -11.23 -1.31 2.22
CA ALA A 57 -12.02 -0.59 3.19
C ALA A 57 -12.66 -1.57 4.21
N ASP A 58 -13.21 -1.02 5.28
CA ASP A 58 -13.95 -1.76 6.31
C ASP A 58 -13.16 -2.89 6.99
N TYR A 59 -11.83 -2.77 7.05
CA TYR A 59 -10.92 -3.75 7.67
C TYR A 59 -11.08 -5.13 7.04
N SER A 60 -10.80 -5.23 5.75
CA SER A 60 -10.94 -6.48 5.01
C SER A 60 -9.70 -6.81 4.19
N GLU A 61 -9.60 -8.06 3.74
CA GLU A 61 -8.45 -8.60 3.01
C GLU A 61 -7.15 -8.63 3.85
N ALA A 62 -6.00 -8.48 3.18
CA ALA A 62 -4.68 -8.60 3.78
C ALA A 62 -4.39 -7.44 4.75
N MET A 63 -3.94 -7.80 5.95
CA MET A 63 -3.55 -6.88 7.02
C MET A 63 -2.03 -6.80 7.16
N TYR A 64 -1.50 -5.58 7.26
CA TYR A 64 -0.13 -5.30 7.71
C TYR A 64 -0.15 -4.68 9.10
N LYS A 65 0.80 -5.08 9.95
CA LYS A 65 0.92 -4.62 11.35
C LYS A 65 2.20 -3.84 11.54
N VAL A 66 2.09 -2.63 12.08
CA VAL A 66 3.20 -1.75 12.46
C VAL A 66 3.26 -1.67 13.98
N PRO A 67 4.39 -2.02 14.62
CA PRO A 67 4.53 -1.93 16.08
C PRO A 67 4.44 -0.48 16.55
N GLY A 68 3.66 -0.24 17.59
CA GLY A 68 3.38 1.09 18.14
C GLY A 68 4.29 1.53 19.28
N TRP A 69 5.28 0.72 19.66
CA TRP A 69 6.20 0.98 20.78
C TRP A 69 7.59 1.40 20.30
N GLU A 70 7.84 1.40 19.00
CA GLU A 70 9.09 1.87 18.41
C GLU A 70 9.01 3.40 18.27
N ASP A 71 9.47 4.08 19.31
CA ASP A 71 9.33 5.53 19.53
C ASP A 71 9.67 6.37 18.29
N ASN A 72 8.64 6.99 17.71
CA ASN A 72 8.76 8.07 16.73
C ASN A 72 9.62 7.71 15.50
N GLN A 73 9.69 6.43 15.15
CA GLN A 73 10.39 5.94 13.96
C GLN A 73 9.42 5.73 12.78
N TRP A 74 9.91 6.03 11.58
CA TRP A 74 9.17 5.77 10.35
C TRP A 74 9.32 4.31 9.95
N HIS A 75 8.19 3.63 9.80
CA HIS A 75 8.10 2.29 9.25
C HIS A 75 7.72 2.36 7.78
N ARG A 76 8.64 1.98 6.91
CA ARG A 76 8.39 1.88 5.47
C ARG A 76 7.45 0.71 5.20
N LEU A 77 6.35 0.96 4.50
CA LEU A 77 5.41 -0.08 4.12
C LEU A 77 6.01 -1.01 3.05
N PRO A 78 5.79 -2.34 3.18
CA PRO A 78 6.21 -3.29 2.16
C PRO A 78 5.45 -3.07 0.84
N ASN A 79 6.10 -3.40 -0.28
CA ASN A 79 5.58 -3.11 -1.64
C ASN A 79 4.16 -3.61 -1.93
N TRP A 80 3.69 -4.65 -1.22
CA TRP A 80 2.36 -5.20 -1.46
C TRP A 80 1.23 -4.34 -0.85
N ILE A 81 1.49 -3.54 0.18
CA ILE A 81 0.52 -2.62 0.82
C ILE A 81 0.87 -1.14 0.63
N ASN A 82 2.12 -0.84 0.28
CA ASN A 82 2.57 0.48 -0.09
C ASN A 82 1.66 1.04 -1.18
N ASN A 83 1.10 2.24 -0.96
CA ASN A 83 0.18 2.90 -1.88
C ASN A 83 -1.11 2.10 -2.17
N LYS A 84 -1.54 1.25 -1.25
CA LYS A 84 -2.70 0.36 -1.44
C LYS A 84 -3.59 0.21 -0.21
N ALA A 85 -3.22 0.78 0.93
CA ALA A 85 -4.05 0.66 2.13
C ALA A 85 -5.31 1.53 2.00
N SER A 86 -6.48 0.95 2.29
CA SER A 86 -7.77 1.64 2.22
C SER A 86 -8.45 1.81 3.58
N SER A 87 -8.06 1.07 4.62
CA SER A 87 -8.51 1.30 6.00
C SER A 87 -7.40 1.08 7.03
N TYR A 88 -7.57 1.65 8.24
CA TYR A 88 -6.60 1.47 9.32
C TYR A 88 -7.24 1.46 10.72
N TYR A 89 -6.57 0.76 11.63
CA TYR A 89 -6.92 0.71 13.04
C TYR A 89 -5.68 0.96 13.88
N ASN A 90 -5.71 2.01 14.70
CA ASN A 90 -4.64 2.38 15.60
C ASN A 90 -4.98 1.89 17.03
N ASN A 91 -4.47 0.72 17.38
CA ASN A 91 -4.59 0.11 18.70
C ASN A 91 -3.41 0.47 19.63
N THR A 92 -2.71 1.57 19.37
CA THR A 92 -1.65 2.10 20.23
C THR A 92 -2.24 3.06 21.28
N GLU A 93 -1.43 3.63 22.17
CA GLU A 93 -1.90 4.58 23.18
C GLU A 93 -2.06 6.00 22.61
N GLY A 94 -1.15 6.44 21.74
CA GLY A 94 -1.16 7.77 21.14
C GLY A 94 -1.63 7.82 19.67
N PRO A 95 -1.48 8.99 19.01
CA PRO A 95 -1.87 9.16 17.62
C PRO A 95 -0.90 8.45 16.67
N VAL A 96 -1.30 8.29 15.41
CA VAL A 96 -0.42 7.81 14.34
C VAL A 96 -0.21 8.91 13.31
N THR A 97 0.98 8.97 12.72
CA THR A 97 1.25 9.81 11.55
C THR A 97 1.50 8.93 10.34
N PHE A 98 0.77 9.18 9.26
CA PHE A 98 1.00 8.56 7.97
C PHE A 98 1.84 9.47 7.08
N GLY A 99 2.72 8.87 6.29
CA GLY A 99 3.63 9.56 5.37
C GLY A 99 3.39 9.12 3.93
N ALA A 100 3.49 10.07 3.01
CA ALA A 100 3.48 9.83 1.57
C ALA A 100 4.77 10.35 0.92
N GLY A 101 5.33 9.55 0.00
CA GLY A 101 6.55 9.89 -0.73
C GLY A 101 7.84 9.52 0.00
N GLU A 102 8.98 9.75 -0.64
CA GLU A 102 10.29 9.47 -0.05
C GLU A 102 10.53 10.35 1.18
N GLY A 103 10.83 9.73 2.33
CA GLY A 103 11.05 10.44 3.59
C GLY A 103 9.80 11.08 4.22
N ALA A 104 8.60 10.60 3.87
CA ALA A 104 7.33 11.16 4.35
C ALA A 104 7.17 12.66 4.02
N ALA A 105 7.43 13.02 2.76
CA ALA A 105 7.34 14.39 2.24
C ALA A 105 5.99 15.07 2.52
N TRP A 106 4.92 14.28 2.66
CA TRP A 106 3.62 14.71 3.15
C TRP A 106 3.20 13.85 4.32
N THR A 107 2.62 14.46 5.37
CA THR A 107 2.17 13.74 6.55
C THR A 107 0.77 14.12 6.98
N VAL A 108 0.04 13.14 7.53
CA VAL A 108 -1.28 13.35 8.15
C VAL A 108 -1.31 12.62 9.48
N ALA A 109 -1.69 13.32 10.54
CA ALA A 109 -1.93 12.75 11.85
C ALA A 109 -3.37 12.20 11.92
N ALA A 110 -3.53 11.00 12.45
CA ALA A 110 -4.81 10.32 12.54
C ALA A 110 -5.04 9.72 13.93
N GLY A 111 -6.32 9.58 14.29
CA GLY A 111 -6.79 9.13 15.59
C GLY A 111 -6.75 7.61 15.76
N LYS A 112 -7.79 7.05 16.40
CA LYS A 112 -7.82 5.64 16.79
C LYS A 112 -8.21 4.67 15.69
N ALA A 113 -9.08 5.04 14.74
CA ALA A 113 -9.49 4.12 13.69
C ALA A 113 -10.27 4.84 12.61
N GLU A 114 -10.13 4.39 11.36
CA GLU A 114 -11.02 4.76 10.25
C GLU A 114 -11.25 3.55 9.37
N SER A 115 -12.52 3.26 9.11
CA SER A 115 -12.92 2.18 8.20
C SER A 115 -12.71 2.55 6.74
N ASP A 116 -12.46 3.83 6.46
CA ASP A 116 -12.09 4.34 5.15
C ASP A 116 -11.05 5.46 5.31
N LEU A 117 -9.82 5.19 4.86
CA LEU A 117 -8.73 6.16 4.86
C LEU A 117 -9.07 7.40 4.01
N TRP A 118 -9.98 7.30 3.04
CA TRP A 118 -10.46 8.45 2.28
C TRP A 118 -10.96 9.58 3.20
N ALA A 119 -11.63 9.24 4.31
CA ALA A 119 -12.14 10.21 5.27
C ALA A 119 -11.04 11.06 5.94
N VAL A 120 -9.81 10.52 6.01
CA VAL A 120 -8.65 11.18 6.62
C VAL A 120 -7.88 12.02 5.61
N PHE A 121 -7.65 11.47 4.41
CA PHE A 121 -6.76 12.08 3.42
C PHE A 121 -7.49 12.96 2.40
N GLY A 122 -8.81 12.79 2.24
CA GLY A 122 -9.62 13.54 1.27
C GLY A 122 -9.22 13.30 -0.20
N SER A 123 -8.36 12.32 -0.45
CA SER A 123 -7.87 11.89 -1.77
C SER A 123 -7.57 10.40 -1.77
N TRP A 124 -7.24 9.84 -2.93
CA TRP A 124 -6.83 8.45 -3.09
C TRP A 124 -5.67 8.15 -2.13
N ASN A 125 -6.03 7.38 -1.10
CA ASN A 125 -5.29 6.76 -0.01
C ASN A 125 -4.13 5.85 -0.49
N ASP A 126 -4.06 5.66 -1.81
CA ASP A 126 -3.00 5.05 -2.62
C ASP A 126 -1.64 5.78 -2.55
N SER A 127 -1.41 6.63 -1.56
CA SER A 127 -0.17 7.39 -1.42
C SER A 127 0.56 7.11 -0.12
N ILE A 128 -0.01 6.30 0.78
CA ILE A 128 0.63 5.98 2.06
C ILE A 128 1.81 5.04 1.80
N THR A 129 2.99 5.51 2.15
CA THR A 129 4.23 4.77 2.00
C THR A 129 4.91 4.48 3.32
N ASP A 130 4.62 5.27 4.36
CA ASP A 130 5.28 5.21 5.66
C ASP A 130 4.28 5.43 6.79
N VAL A 131 4.55 4.82 7.94
CA VAL A 131 3.72 4.94 9.15
C VAL A 131 4.63 5.24 10.33
N LYS A 132 4.24 6.19 11.19
CA LYS A 132 4.96 6.55 12.41
C LYS A 132 3.98 6.65 13.57
N PRO A 133 3.88 5.62 14.41
CA PRO A 133 3.18 5.70 15.68
C PRO A 133 3.82 6.75 16.59
N LEU A 134 3.00 7.55 17.26
CA LEU A 134 3.42 8.51 18.27
C LEU A 134 2.91 7.99 19.61
N VAL A 135 3.80 7.41 20.40
CA VAL A 135 3.52 6.90 21.75
C VAL A 135 3.61 8.02 22.76
#